data_AF-A0A939AFN2-F1
#
_entry.id   AF-A0A939AFN2-F1
#
_cell.length_a   1.000
_cell.length_b   1.000
_cell.length_c   1.000
_cell.angle_alpha   90.00
_cell.angle_beta   90.00
_cell.angle_gamma   90.00
#
_symmetry.space_group_name_H-M   'P 1'
#
loop_
_entity.id
_entity.type
_entity.pdbx_description
1 polymer ?
#
loop_
_entity_poly.entity_id
_entity_poly.type
_entity_poly.pdbx_seq_one_letter_code
_entity_poly.pdbx_strand_id
1 'polypeptide(L)'
;YGKDYLICSGDLPSIVTGRICEESVFYGLDPGAESTVIERFNLISGKQVDCNTAISTLSGGQKVILMTLLALNSPAEKILFHNLMHNLDIAKREIVRQLLEEYASAKTIRET
;
A
#
# COMPACT_ATOMS: atom_id res chain seq x y z
N TYR A 1 8.41 -17.51 -4.94
CA TYR A 1 7.01 -17.22 -5.30
C TYR A 1 6.97 -16.95 -6.81
N GLY A 2 6.05 -17.58 -7.54
CA GLY A 2 6.03 -17.60 -9.03
C GLY A 2 5.60 -16.28 -9.68
N LYS A 3 5.55 -16.25 -11.02
CA LYS A 3 5.21 -15.08 -11.87
C LYS A 3 3.84 -14.43 -11.64
N ASP A 4 3.02 -14.97 -10.73
CA ASP A 4 1.60 -14.59 -10.58
C ASP A 4 1.31 -13.70 -9.35
N TYR A 5 2.33 -13.34 -8.56
CA TYR A 5 2.15 -12.49 -7.38
C TYR A 5 2.60 -11.06 -7.63
N LEU A 6 1.79 -10.09 -7.19
CA LEU A 6 2.29 -8.74 -6.94
C LEU A 6 3.13 -8.77 -5.67
N ILE A 7 4.44 -8.56 -5.82
CA ILE A 7 5.38 -8.61 -4.71
C ILE A 7 5.61 -7.19 -4.19
N CYS A 8 5.44 -7.00 -2.89
CA CYS A 8 5.59 -5.71 -2.20
C CYS A 8 6.53 -5.89 -1.00
N SER A 9 7.66 -5.19 -0.98
CA SER A 9 8.63 -5.30 0.12
C SER A 9 8.45 -4.15 1.12
N GLY A 10 8.33 -4.48 2.41
CA GLY A 10 8.28 -3.51 3.50
C GLY A 10 9.64 -2.84 3.77
N ASP A 11 10.75 -3.55 3.52
CA ASP A 11 12.11 -3.02 3.70
C ASP A 11 12.51 -2.02 2.62
N LEU A 12 12.11 -2.32 1.38
CA LEU A 12 12.33 -1.49 0.21
C LEU A 12 10.99 -1.29 -0.50
N PRO A 13 10.15 -0.35 -0.02
CA PRO A 13 8.88 -0.06 -0.67
C PRO A 13 9.12 0.25 -2.15
N SER A 14 8.42 -0.46 -3.03
CA SER A 14 8.60 -0.32 -4.48
C SER A 14 8.12 1.03 -5.02
N ILE A 15 7.49 1.85 -4.16
CA ILE A 15 7.10 3.23 -4.43
C ILE A 15 8.21 4.19 -3.95
N VAL A 16 8.95 4.78 -4.89
CA VAL A 16 10.16 5.54 -4.54
C VAL A 16 10.16 6.94 -5.14
N THR A 17 9.57 7.13 -6.32
CA THR A 17 9.70 8.36 -7.10
C THR A 17 8.39 8.73 -7.77
N GLY A 18 8.06 10.02 -7.77
CA GLY A 18 6.86 10.54 -8.44
C GLY A 18 5.78 11.01 -7.46
N ARG A 19 4.59 11.20 -8.01
CA ARG A 19 3.37 11.59 -7.30
C ARG A 19 2.51 10.37 -7.01
N ILE A 20 1.61 10.49 -6.03
CA ILE A 20 0.68 9.41 -5.68
C ILE A 20 -0.13 8.96 -6.92
N CYS A 21 -0.61 9.90 -7.75
CA CYS A 21 -1.35 9.54 -8.96
C CYS A 21 -0.54 8.75 -9.99
N GLU A 22 0.76 9.01 -10.10
CA GLU A 22 1.62 8.27 -11.03
C GLU A 22 1.77 6.82 -10.56
N GLU A 23 1.95 6.60 -9.26
CA GLU A 23 1.97 5.24 -8.70
C GLU A 23 0.61 4.55 -8.77
N SER A 24 -0.51 5.25 -8.55
CA SER A 24 -1.85 4.70 -8.74
C SER A 24 -2.01 4.09 -10.13
N VAL A 25 -1.50 4.76 -11.17
CA VAL A 25 -1.53 4.26 -12.55
C VAL A 25 -0.66 3.02 -12.72
N PHE A 26 0.54 2.97 -12.12
CA PHE A 26 1.39 1.78 -12.16
C PHE A 26 0.76 0.56 -11.49
N TYR A 27 -0.02 0.78 -10.43
CA TYR A 27 -0.81 -0.26 -9.77
C TYR A 27 -2.16 -0.53 -10.47
N GLY A 28 -2.49 0.19 -11.55
CA GLY A 28 -3.70 -0.04 -12.34
C GLY A 28 -5.00 0.39 -11.66
N LEU A 29 -4.95 1.38 -10.78
CA LEU A 29 -6.13 1.90 -10.08
C LEU A 29 -6.94 2.81 -11.01
N ASP A 30 -8.26 2.75 -10.87
CA ASP A 30 -9.16 3.76 -11.38
C ASP A 30 -9.22 4.99 -10.43
N PRO A 31 -9.77 6.14 -10.87
CA PRO A 31 -9.84 7.35 -10.04
C PRO A 31 -10.63 7.19 -8.73
N GLY A 32 -11.59 6.26 -8.67
CA GLY A 32 -12.36 5.97 -7.46
C GLY A 32 -11.55 5.19 -6.44
N ALA A 33 -10.81 4.18 -6.90
CA ALA A 33 -9.87 3.43 -6.09
C ALA A 33 -8.72 4.33 -5.59
N GLU A 34 -8.18 5.21 -6.43
CA GLU A 34 -7.17 6.20 -6.02
C GLU A 34 -7.70 7.09 -4.87
N SER A 35 -8.90 7.64 -5.03
CA SER A 35 -9.51 8.51 -4.02
C SER A 35 -9.68 7.76 -2.68
N THR A 36 -10.13 6.51 -2.75
CA THR A 36 -10.25 5.63 -1.56
C THR A 36 -8.90 5.37 -0.90
N VAL A 37 -7.84 5.13 -1.68
CA VAL A 37 -6.47 4.95 -1.17
C VAL A 37 -5.99 6.21 -0.46
N ILE A 38 -6.18 7.38 -1.04
CA ILE A 38 -5.76 8.67 -0.44
C ILE A 38 -6.50 8.92 0.88
N GLU A 39 -7.83 8.74 0.91
CA GLU A 39 -8.63 8.91 2.13
C GLU A 39 -8.18 7.97 3.25
N ARG A 40 -8.03 6.67 2.94
CA ARG A 40 -7.56 5.69 3.92
C ARG A 40 -6.13 5.97 4.36
N PHE A 41 -5.26 6.39 3.45
CA PHE A 41 -3.89 6.77 3.79
C PHE A 41 -3.88 7.95 4.76
N ASN A 42 -4.67 8.99 4.50
CA ASN A 42 -4.76 10.18 5.35
C ASN A 42 -5.22 9.82 6.76
N LEU A 43 -6.22 8.94 6.87
CA LEU A 43 -6.75 8.44 8.14
C LEU A 43 -5.70 7.64 8.94
N ILE A 44 -5.00 6.71 8.29
CA ILE A 44 -4.08 5.78 8.96
C ILE A 44 -2.75 6.45 9.30
N SER A 45 -2.24 7.27 8.38
CA SER A 45 -0.92 7.89 8.52
C SER A 45 -0.94 9.18 9.34
N GLY A 46 -2.11 9.81 9.49
CA GLY A 46 -2.27 11.13 10.11
C GLY A 46 -1.67 12.28 9.29
N LYS A 47 -1.16 12.01 8.08
CA LYS A 47 -0.62 13.03 7.17
C LYS A 47 -1.64 13.29 6.06
N GLN A 48 -2.04 14.53 5.90
CA GLN A 48 -2.90 14.95 4.79
C GLN A 48 -2.06 15.00 3.50
N VAL A 49 -2.47 14.21 2.51
CA VAL A 49 -1.90 14.20 1.15
C VAL A 49 -3.01 14.22 0.12
N ASP A 50 -2.63 14.53 -1.11
CA ASP A 50 -3.47 14.48 -2.31
C ASP A 50 -2.74 13.71 -3.43
N CYS A 51 -3.42 13.56 -4.57
CA CYS A 51 -2.90 12.81 -5.71
C CYS A 51 -1.59 13.40 -6.27
N ASN A 52 -1.35 14.70 -6.09
CA ASN A 52 -0.17 15.40 -6.58
C ASN A 52 1.00 15.38 -5.58
N THR A 53 0.79 14.83 -4.39
CA THR A 53 1.80 14.80 -3.34
C THR A 53 2.98 13.94 -3.76
N ALA A 54 4.19 14.49 -3.64
CA ALA A 54 5.41 13.76 -3.96
C ALA A 54 5.70 12.68 -2.90
N ILE A 55 5.89 11.44 -3.36
CA ILE A 55 6.13 10.27 -2.51
C ILE A 55 7.45 10.38 -1.75
N SER A 56 8.43 11.11 -2.30
CA SER A 56 9.69 11.41 -1.64
C SER A 56 9.53 12.14 -0.30
N THR A 57 8.39 12.81 -0.07
CA THR A 57 8.09 13.52 1.19
C THR A 57 7.52 12.61 2.28
N LEU A 58 7.26 11.34 1.98
CA LEU A 58 6.71 10.36 2.92
C LEU A 58 7.84 9.69 3.71
N SER A 59 7.59 9.41 5.00
CA SER A 59 8.48 8.58 5.80
C SER A 59 8.47 7.11 5.34
N GLY A 60 9.45 6.30 5.77
CA GLY A 60 9.50 4.88 5.42
C GLY A 60 8.19 4.13 5.75
N GLY A 61 7.68 4.28 6.98
CA GLY A 61 6.41 3.68 7.38
C GLY A 61 5.20 4.22 6.59
N GLN A 62 5.20 5.49 6.22
CA GLN A 62 4.15 6.05 5.34
C GLN A 62 4.20 5.43 3.95
N LYS A 63 5.39 5.24 3.37
CA LYS A 63 5.53 4.56 2.08
C LYS A 63 5.05 3.11 2.16
N VAL A 64 5.34 2.41 3.26
CA VAL A 64 4.81 1.05 3.48
C VAL A 64 3.28 1.03 3.49
N ILE A 65 2.65 1.96 4.22
CA ILE A 65 1.18 2.06 4.26
C ILE A 65 0.61 2.36 2.87
N LEU A 66 1.16 3.35 2.17
CA LEU A 66 0.69 3.72 0.83
C LEU A 66 0.84 2.55 -0.16
N MET A 67 1.99 1.89 -0.19
CA MET A 67 2.24 0.70 -1.01
C MET A 67 1.23 -0.42 -0.72
N THR A 68 0.92 -0.64 0.56
CA THR A 68 -0.06 -1.64 0.99
C THR A 68 -1.44 -1.32 0.43
N LEU A 69 -1.89 -0.07 0.58
CA LEU A 69 -3.20 0.37 0.09
C LEU A 69 -3.29 0.31 -1.43
N LEU A 70 -2.24 0.72 -2.14
CA LEU A 70 -2.16 0.61 -3.61
C LEU A 70 -2.24 -0.85 -4.05
N ALA A 71 -1.47 -1.75 -3.42
CA ALA A 71 -1.51 -3.18 -3.74
C ALA A 71 -2.88 -3.80 -3.50
N LEU A 72 -3.51 -3.52 -2.35
CA LEU A 72 -4.83 -4.05 -1.99
C LEU A 72 -5.95 -3.54 -2.90
N ASN A 73 -5.81 -2.35 -3.48
CA ASN A 73 -6.80 -1.77 -4.42
C ASN A 73 -6.45 -2.02 -5.89
N SER A 74 -5.30 -2.65 -6.18
CA SER A 74 -4.90 -3.04 -7.53
C SER A 74 -5.76 -4.21 -8.06
N PRO A 75 -5.77 -4.46 -9.39
CA PRO A 75 -6.45 -5.62 -9.96
C PRO A 75 -5.75 -6.96 -9.64
N ALA A 76 -4.59 -6.96 -8.98
CA ALA A 76 -3.87 -8.20 -8.65
C ALA A 76 -4.67 -9.09 -7.69
N GLU A 77 -4.94 -10.34 -8.08
CA GLU A 77 -5.65 -11.32 -7.26
C GLU A 77 -4.77 -11.95 -6.17
N LYS A 78 -3.44 -11.96 -6.38
CA LYS A 78 -2.46 -12.56 -5.49
C LYS A 78 -1.40 -11.53 -5.12
N ILE A 79 -1.25 -11.27 -3.82
CA ILE A 79 -0.31 -10.29 -3.29
C ILE A 79 0.60 -10.97 -2.28
N LEU A 80 1.91 -10.74 -2.41
CA LEU A 80 2.91 -11.19 -1.47
C LEU A 80 3.58 -9.97 -0.84
N PHE A 81 3.39 -9.79 0.45
CA PHE A 81 4.11 -8.82 1.23
C PHE A 81 5.32 -9.46 1.92
N HIS A 82 6.50 -8.88 1.75
CA HIS A 82 7.71 -9.33 2.41
C HIS A 82 8.14 -8.33 3.49
N ASN A 83 8.32 -8.80 4.74
CA ASN A 83 8.71 -7.96 5.89
C ASN A 83 7.84 -6.70 6.08
N LEU A 84 6.54 -6.81 5.82
CA LEU A 84 5.63 -5.65 5.79
C LEU A 84 5.63 -4.87 7.11
N MET A 85 5.65 -5.59 8.22
CA MET A 85 5.49 -5.04 9.55
C MET A 85 6.77 -4.41 10.10
N HIS A 86 7.93 -4.67 9.48
CA HIS A 86 9.23 -4.32 10.02
C HIS A 86 9.38 -2.81 10.28
N ASN A 87 8.95 -1.98 9.32
CA ASN A 87 9.05 -0.52 9.36
C ASN A 87 7.83 0.19 9.98
N LEU A 88 6.89 -0.56 10.58
CA LEU A 88 5.68 -0.02 11.21
C LEU A 88 5.78 -0.06 12.73
N ASP A 89 5.25 0.98 13.38
CA ASP A 89 5.04 0.98 14.83
C ASP A 89 3.88 0.05 15.24
N ILE A 90 3.76 -0.23 16.54
CA ILE A 90 2.78 -1.21 17.07
C ILE A 90 1.34 -0.85 16.65
N ALA A 91 0.96 0.43 16.71
CA ALA A 91 -0.38 0.86 16.36
C ALA A 91 -0.67 0.67 14.86
N LYS A 92 0.27 1.02 14.00
CA LYS A 92 0.15 0.84 12.54
C LYS A 92 0.16 -0.61 12.11
N ARG A 93 0.90 -1.48 12.80
CA ARG A 93 0.89 -2.94 12.53
C ARG A 93 -0.51 -3.52 12.70
N GLU A 94 -1.21 -3.11 13.75
CA GLU A 94 -2.56 -3.60 14.01
C GLU A 94 -3.56 -3.14 12.93
N ILE A 95 -3.48 -1.87 12.55
CA ILE A 95 -4.30 -1.33 11.47
C ILE A 95 -4.02 -2.06 10.14
N VAL A 96 -2.75 -2.29 9.82
CA VAL A 96 -2.37 -3.01 8.59
C VAL A 96 -2.86 -4.45 8.62
N ARG A 97 -2.79 -5.16 9.76
CA ARG A 97 -3.38 -6.51 9.87
C ARG A 97 -4.88 -6.51 9.58
N GLN A 98 -5.62 -5.58 10.18
CA GLN A 98 -7.05 -5.44 9.94
C GLN A 98 -7.36 -5.17 8.46
N LEU A 99 -6.56 -4.34 7.79
CA LEU A 99 -6.68 -4.14 6.33
C LEU A 99 -6.41 -5.43 5.55
N LEU A 100 -5.39 -6.20 5.89
CA LEU A 100 -5.12 -7.46 5.19
C LEU A 100 -6.29 -8.44 5.36
N GLU A 101 -6.89 -8.51 6.55
CA GLU A 101 -8.06 -9.35 6.84
C GLU A 101 -9.31 -8.90 6.05
N GLU A 102 -9.56 -7.59 5.96
CA GLU A 102 -10.68 -7.02 5.19
C GLU A 102 -10.64 -7.48 3.72
N TYR A 103 -9.44 -7.52 3.12
CA TYR A 103 -9.23 -7.89 1.72
C TYR A 103 -8.95 -9.38 1.49
N ALA A 104 -8.73 -10.17 2.54
CA ALA A 104 -8.42 -11.60 2.44
C ALA A 104 -9.56 -12.44 1.85
N SER A 105 -10.80 -11.93 1.91
CA SER A 105 -11.96 -12.57 1.28
C SER A 105 -11.97 -12.45 -0.25
N ALA A 106 -11.36 -11.39 -0.79
CA ALA A 106 -11.34 -11.07 -2.22
C ALA A 106 -10.01 -11.39 -2.90
N LYS A 107 -8.91 -11.47 -2.14
CA LYS A 107 -7.56 -11.65 -2.67
C LYS A 107 -6.78 -12.70 -1.90
N THR A 108 -5.89 -13.41 -2.59
CA THR A 108 -4.92 -14.29 -1.95
C THR A 108 -3.74 -13.47 -1.44
N ILE A 109 -3.71 -13.20 -0.14
CA ILE A 109 -2.66 -12.41 0.50
C ILE A 109 -1.70 -13.34 1.25
N ARG A 110 -0.40 -13.13 1.08
CA ARG A 110 0.66 -13.79 1.84
C ARG A 110 1.57 -12.73 2.45
N GLU A 111 1.96 -12.94 3.71
CA GLU A 111 3.01 -12.16 4.38
C GLU A 111 4.13 -13.12 4.76
N THR A 112 5.39 -12.73 4.51
CA THR A 112 6.60 -13.55 4.74
C THR A 112 7.73 -12.76 5.32
#